data_AF-A0A7C2J770-F1
#
_entry.id   AF-A0A7C2J770-F1
#
_cell.length_a   1.000
_cell.length_b   1.000
_cell.length_c   1.000
_cell.angle_alpha   90.00
_cell.angle_beta   90.00
_cell.angle_gamma   90.00
#
_symmetry.space_group_name_H-M   'P 1'
#
loop_
_entity.id
_entity.type
_entity.pdbx_description
1 polymer ?
#
loop_
_entity_poly.entity_id
_entity_poly.type
_entity_poly.pdbx_seq_one_letter_code
_entity_poly.pdbx_strand_id
1 'polypeptide(L)'
;MFCPKCGSEAIETQRFCKGCGTNLQVVSDALDKGEDTLGQLRVDVDSLKHHALGVARSFKAGIEGLSNHDNSHTALDQHKREELKEKRMPKPKEWLGYSWQHNLRDGIISLLSGVGLGIFLYYMGQMAINEGTIRSIEEIPNVHIRGLEPLVRMIWLVALIPVLKGLGQIIYAAFFADSIANLTEKFLPPQTLERGNTPTNLGAVTDPQLSNPPSSVTERTTQFFDDAPPHAGRESQ
;
A
#
# COMPACT_ATOMS: atom_id res chain seq x y z
N MET A 1 -24.73 9.43 -10.00
CA MET A 1 -23.79 8.47 -9.37
C MET A 1 -24.02 8.38 -7.86
N PHE A 2 -23.65 7.28 -7.18
CA PHE A 2 -23.88 7.11 -5.74
C PHE A 2 -22.60 7.31 -4.92
N CYS A 3 -22.68 7.92 -3.74
CA CYS A 3 -21.54 8.08 -2.85
C CYS A 3 -21.15 6.74 -2.21
N PRO A 4 -19.89 6.25 -2.34
CA PRO A 4 -19.49 4.95 -1.80
C PRO A 4 -19.45 4.91 -0.25
N LYS A 5 -19.46 6.07 0.41
CA LYS A 5 -19.38 6.15 1.88
C LYS A 5 -20.75 6.16 2.56
N CYS A 6 -21.76 6.81 1.98
CA CYS A 6 -23.07 6.97 2.61
C CYS A 6 -24.26 6.60 1.71
N GLY A 7 -24.03 6.20 0.47
CA GLY A 7 -25.07 5.77 -0.46
C GLY A 7 -25.99 6.88 -0.97
N SER A 8 -25.76 8.14 -0.63
CA SER A 8 -26.57 9.23 -1.16
C SER A 8 -26.35 9.43 -2.65
N GLU A 9 -27.43 9.82 -3.33
CA GLU A 9 -27.39 10.16 -4.75
C GLU A 9 -26.62 11.47 -4.94
N ALA A 10 -25.68 11.44 -5.89
CA ALA A 10 -24.84 12.56 -6.27
C ALA A 10 -24.97 12.84 -7.76
N ILE A 11 -25.10 14.12 -8.09
CA ILE A 11 -25.08 14.64 -9.45
C ILE A 11 -23.63 14.55 -9.95
N GLU A 12 -23.40 14.14 -11.19
CA GLU A 12 -22.06 13.89 -11.76
C GLU A 12 -21.13 15.11 -11.72
N THR A 13 -21.68 16.33 -11.74
CA THR A 13 -20.90 17.57 -11.66
C THR A 13 -20.44 17.91 -10.24
N GLN A 14 -20.87 17.16 -9.22
CA GLN A 14 -20.63 17.51 -7.82
C GLN A 14 -19.31 16.92 -7.29
N ARG A 15 -18.40 17.81 -6.86
CA ARG A 15 -17.07 17.41 -6.34
C ARG A 15 -17.10 16.73 -4.97
N PHE A 16 -18.11 17.00 -4.15
CA PHE A 16 -18.23 16.46 -2.80
C PHE A 16 -19.65 15.96 -2.53
N CYS A 17 -19.78 14.85 -1.81
CA CYS A 17 -21.07 14.32 -1.40
C CYS A 17 -21.75 15.23 -0.36
N LYS A 18 -23.03 15.58 -0.57
CA LYS A 18 -23.83 16.39 0.37
C LYS A 18 -24.10 15.70 1.70
N GLY A 19 -24.17 14.38 1.71
CA GLY A 19 -24.50 13.61 2.92
C GLY A 19 -23.33 13.46 3.90
N CYS A 20 -22.11 13.26 3.39
CA CYS A 20 -20.96 12.90 4.23
C CYS A 20 -19.66 13.66 3.91
N GLY A 21 -19.65 14.57 2.94
CA GLY A 21 -18.48 15.37 2.57
C GLY A 21 -17.37 14.64 1.80
N THR A 22 -17.59 13.38 1.38
CA THR A 22 -16.58 12.62 0.62
C THR A 22 -16.32 13.25 -0.74
N ASN A 23 -15.04 13.40 -1.12
CA ASN A 23 -14.63 13.87 -2.44
C ASN A 23 -14.95 12.81 -3.51
N LEU A 24 -15.77 13.18 -4.48
CA LEU A 24 -16.25 12.33 -5.56
C LEU A 24 -15.40 12.46 -6.85
N GLN A 25 -14.49 13.43 -6.94
CA GLN A 25 -13.58 13.57 -8.09
C GLN A 25 -12.63 12.39 -8.22
N VAL A 26 -12.13 11.87 -7.09
CA VAL A 26 -11.23 10.69 -7.09
C VAL A 26 -11.96 9.44 -7.60
N VAL A 27 -13.27 9.36 -7.36
CA VAL A 27 -14.09 8.21 -7.80
C VAL A 27 -14.40 8.30 -9.29
N SER A 28 -14.69 9.51 -9.81
CA SER A 28 -14.90 9.72 -11.25
C SER A 28 -13.61 9.50 -12.05
N ASP A 29 -12.47 10.03 -11.60
CA ASP A 29 -11.17 9.79 -12.24
C ASP A 29 -10.78 8.30 -12.28
N ALA A 30 -11.22 7.51 -11.29
CA ALA A 30 -10.98 6.08 -11.24
C ALA A 30 -11.95 5.29 -12.15
N LEU A 31 -13.19 5.74 -12.29
CA LEU A 31 -14.18 5.14 -13.19
C LEU A 31 -13.83 5.42 -14.65
N ASP A 32 -13.45 6.65 -14.99
CA ASP A 32 -13.04 7.03 -16.35
C ASP A 32 -11.80 6.25 -16.81
N LYS A 33 -10.88 5.92 -15.89
CA LYS A 33 -9.71 5.08 -16.20
C LYS A 33 -10.01 3.58 -16.26
N GLY A 34 -11.10 3.14 -15.64
CA GLY A 34 -11.49 1.73 -15.57
C GLY A 34 -12.16 1.24 -16.85
N GLU A 35 -12.85 2.11 -17.58
CA GLU A 35 -13.63 1.74 -18.77
C GLU A 35 -12.75 1.21 -19.92
N ASP A 36 -11.52 1.70 -20.06
CA ASP A 36 -10.55 1.20 -21.03
C ASP A 36 -10.04 -0.23 -20.74
N THR A 37 -10.15 -0.71 -19.49
CA THR A 37 -9.62 -2.03 -19.10
C THR A 37 -10.65 -3.16 -19.19
N LEU A 38 -11.94 -2.85 -19.26
CA LEU A 38 -13.01 -3.86 -19.27
C LEU A 38 -13.40 -4.35 -20.68
N GLY A 39 -12.99 -3.65 -21.73
CA GLY A 39 -13.17 -4.09 -23.12
C GLY A 39 -12.19 -5.19 -23.58
N GLN A 40 -11.15 -5.50 -22.79
CA GLN A 40 -10.02 -6.34 -23.20
C GLN A 40 -9.79 -7.58 -22.33
N LEU A 41 -10.83 -8.13 -21.71
CA LEU A 41 -10.79 -9.46 -21.07
C LEU A 41 -11.02 -10.60 -22.09
N ARG A 42 -10.31 -10.55 -23.23
CA ARG A 42 -9.86 -11.79 -23.89
C ARG A 42 -8.53 -12.13 -23.23
N VAL A 43 -8.56 -13.05 -22.28
CA VAL A 43 -7.36 -13.57 -21.62
C VAL A 43 -6.52 -14.27 -22.67
N ASP A 44 -5.55 -13.55 -23.22
CA ASP A 44 -4.58 -14.06 -24.17
C ASP A 44 -3.60 -14.97 -23.42
N VAL A 45 -3.88 -16.27 -23.47
CA VAL A 45 -3.12 -17.32 -22.78
C VAL A 45 -1.67 -17.35 -23.29
N ASP A 46 -1.43 -16.93 -24.54
CA ASP A 46 -0.08 -16.89 -25.12
C ASP A 46 0.73 -15.71 -24.58
N SER A 47 0.10 -14.56 -24.35
CA SER A 47 0.73 -13.45 -23.62
C SER A 47 1.06 -13.88 -22.18
N LEU A 48 0.11 -14.52 -21.48
CA LEU A 48 0.34 -14.99 -20.12
C LEU A 48 1.47 -16.03 -20.03
N LYS A 49 1.64 -16.88 -21.05
CA LYS A 49 2.73 -17.86 -21.13
C LYS A 49 4.10 -17.19 -21.33
N HIS A 50 4.17 -16.16 -22.16
CA HIS A 50 5.39 -15.37 -22.35
C HIS A 50 5.76 -14.56 -21.09
N HIS A 51 4.77 -14.02 -20.38
CA HIS A 51 4.98 -13.35 -19.10
C HIS A 51 5.36 -14.33 -17.98
N ALA A 52 4.77 -15.52 -17.93
CA ALA A 52 5.09 -16.56 -16.94
C ALA A 52 6.52 -17.10 -17.09
N LEU A 53 7.00 -17.28 -18.32
CA LEU A 53 8.40 -17.66 -18.57
C LEU A 53 9.38 -16.54 -18.18
N GLY A 54 8.98 -15.27 -18.32
CA GLY A 54 9.73 -14.13 -17.81
C GLY A 54 9.83 -14.14 -16.29
N VAL A 55 8.71 -14.40 -15.61
CA VAL A 55 8.64 -14.51 -14.13
C VAL A 55 9.44 -15.70 -13.61
N ALA A 56 9.39 -16.85 -14.29
CA ALA A 56 10.16 -18.03 -13.88
C ALA A 56 11.67 -17.79 -13.98
N ARG A 57 12.13 -17.07 -15.03
CA ARG A 57 13.54 -16.69 -15.18
C ARG A 57 13.97 -15.63 -14.18
N SER A 58 13.15 -14.60 -13.92
CA SER A 58 13.47 -13.58 -12.91
C SER A 58 13.44 -14.13 -11.49
N PHE A 59 12.58 -15.10 -11.21
CA PHE A 59 12.57 -15.83 -9.94
C PHE A 59 13.80 -16.73 -9.79
N LYS A 60 14.20 -17.46 -10.84
CA LYS A 60 15.43 -18.26 -10.84
C LYS A 60 16.67 -17.39 -10.63
N ALA A 61 16.75 -16.26 -11.33
CA ALA A 61 17.84 -15.29 -11.17
C ALA A 61 17.84 -14.63 -9.77
N GLY A 62 16.66 -14.40 -9.18
CA GLY A 62 16.51 -13.88 -7.81
C GLY A 62 16.95 -14.86 -6.73
N ILE A 63 16.72 -16.16 -6.93
CA ILE A 63 17.18 -17.22 -6.02
C ILE A 63 18.69 -17.45 -6.15
N GLU A 64 19.23 -17.41 -7.37
CA GLU A 64 20.68 -17.52 -7.60
C GLU A 64 21.43 -16.27 -7.10
N GLY A 65 20.82 -15.08 -7.19
CA GLY A 65 21.36 -13.81 -6.70
C GLY A 65 21.37 -13.64 -5.17
N LEU A 66 20.58 -14.42 -4.42
CA LEU A 66 20.65 -14.47 -2.95
C LEU A 66 21.92 -15.18 -2.44
N SER A 67 22.65 -15.89 -3.30
CA SER A 67 23.87 -16.60 -2.94
C SER A 67 25.16 -15.82 -3.27
N ASN A 68 25.12 -14.78 -4.11
CA ASN A 68 26.30 -14.04 -4.57
C ASN A 68 25.94 -12.58 -4.89
N HIS A 69 25.66 -11.76 -3.87
CA HIS A 69 25.51 -10.32 -4.05
C HIS A 69 26.87 -9.64 -3.86
N ASP A 70 27.62 -9.53 -4.96
CA ASP A 70 28.86 -8.76 -5.03
C ASP A 70 28.54 -7.30 -5.42
N ASN A 71 29.06 -6.36 -4.64
CA ASN A 71 28.56 -5.00 -4.43
C ASN A 71 29.11 -3.92 -5.39
N SER A 72 29.25 -4.15 -6.71
CA SER A 72 30.11 -3.24 -7.50
C SER A 72 29.46 -2.14 -8.36
N HIS A 73 28.13 -2.00 -8.47
CA HIS A 73 27.55 -1.02 -9.43
C HIS A 73 26.46 -0.04 -8.92
N THR A 74 26.24 0.13 -7.62
CA THR A 74 25.18 1.04 -7.10
C THR A 74 25.65 2.38 -6.51
N ALA A 75 26.95 2.65 -6.40
CA ALA A 75 27.45 3.77 -5.59
C ALA A 75 27.09 5.17 -6.12
N LEU A 76 27.03 5.38 -7.45
CA LEU A 76 26.80 6.72 -8.02
C LEU A 76 25.31 7.12 -8.04
N ASP A 77 24.41 6.17 -8.25
CA ASP A 77 22.95 6.42 -8.23
C ASP A 77 22.37 6.44 -6.81
N GLN A 78 23.05 5.82 -5.83
CA GLN A 78 22.67 5.93 -4.42
C GLN A 78 22.85 7.36 -3.90
N HIS A 79 23.97 8.01 -4.22
CA HIS A 79 24.27 9.36 -3.72
C HIS A 79 23.23 10.41 -4.15
N LYS A 80 22.75 10.33 -5.41
CA LYS A 80 21.74 11.26 -5.94
C LYS A 80 20.33 10.98 -5.39
N ARG A 81 20.04 9.74 -5.01
CA ARG A 81 18.79 9.37 -4.32
C ARG A 81 18.82 9.73 -2.83
N GLU A 82 20.00 9.77 -2.21
CA GLU A 82 20.19 10.14 -0.80
C GLU A 82 19.96 11.65 -0.56
N GLU A 83 20.48 12.51 -1.44
CA GLU A 83 20.27 13.98 -1.33
C GLU A 83 18.79 14.39 -1.51
N LEU A 84 18.03 13.67 -2.33
CA LEU A 84 16.59 13.90 -2.50
C LEU A 84 15.74 13.34 -1.35
N LYS A 85 16.23 12.28 -0.68
CA LYS A 85 15.57 11.71 0.50
C LYS A 85 15.69 12.64 1.70
N GLU A 86 16.83 13.29 1.89
CA GLU A 86 17.06 14.18 3.02
C GLU A 86 16.08 15.37 3.04
N LYS A 87 15.68 15.86 1.86
CA LYS A 87 14.75 17.00 1.74
C LYS A 87 13.27 16.62 1.73
N ARG A 88 12.92 15.33 1.69
CA ARG A 88 11.52 14.86 1.68
C ARG A 88 11.28 13.73 2.69
N MET A 89 12.05 13.66 3.77
CA MET A 89 11.68 12.73 4.84
C MET A 89 10.31 13.15 5.39
N PRO A 90 9.26 12.31 5.22
CA PRO A 90 7.98 12.55 5.85
C PRO A 90 8.20 12.66 7.36
N LYS A 91 7.46 13.53 8.02
CA LYS A 91 7.61 13.71 9.47
C LYS A 91 7.55 12.34 10.16
N PRO A 92 8.43 12.04 11.13
CA PRO A 92 8.64 10.69 11.67
C PRO A 92 7.37 10.00 12.19
N LYS A 93 6.32 10.77 12.53
CA LYS A 93 5.02 10.25 12.94
C LYS A 93 4.26 9.51 11.82
N GLU A 94 4.49 9.85 10.56
CA GLU A 94 3.82 9.21 9.41
C GLU A 94 4.49 7.88 9.01
N TRP A 95 5.78 7.71 9.32
CA TRP A 95 6.54 6.49 9.00
C TRP A 95 6.12 5.27 9.83
N LEU A 96 5.75 5.48 11.11
CA LEU A 96 5.38 4.37 12.00
C LEU A 96 4.01 3.77 11.66
N GLY A 97 3.02 4.60 11.30
CA GLY A 97 1.70 4.11 10.92
C GLY A 97 1.74 3.28 9.63
N TYR A 98 2.61 3.67 8.70
CA TYR A 98 2.77 2.99 7.41
C TYR A 98 3.48 1.64 7.56
N SER A 99 4.43 1.51 8.49
CA SER A 99 5.21 0.28 8.64
C SER A 99 4.41 -0.87 9.24
N TRP A 100 3.50 -0.61 10.19
CA TRP A 100 2.71 -1.67 10.82
C TRP A 100 1.71 -2.30 9.85
N GLN A 101 0.93 -1.46 9.16
CA GLN A 101 -0.10 -1.93 8.22
C GLN A 101 0.50 -2.72 7.06
N HIS A 102 1.64 -2.29 6.51
CA HIS A 102 2.27 -3.02 5.42
C HIS A 102 2.83 -4.37 5.91
N ASN A 103 3.54 -4.40 7.04
CA ASN A 103 4.14 -5.64 7.53
C ASN A 103 3.08 -6.68 7.92
N LEU A 104 1.94 -6.23 8.47
CA LEU A 104 0.81 -7.09 8.77
C LEU A 104 0.18 -7.63 7.47
N ARG A 105 -0.07 -6.75 6.49
CA ARG A 105 -0.66 -7.15 5.20
C ARG A 105 0.22 -8.15 4.47
N ASP A 106 1.53 -7.89 4.39
CA ASP A 106 2.49 -8.78 3.73
C ASP A 106 2.60 -10.10 4.48
N GLY A 107 2.59 -10.06 5.82
CA GLY A 107 2.57 -11.26 6.66
C GLY A 107 1.34 -12.13 6.42
N ILE A 108 0.14 -11.53 6.34
CA ILE A 108 -1.12 -12.25 6.06
C ILE A 108 -1.10 -12.85 4.65
N ILE A 109 -0.66 -12.09 3.64
CA ILE A 109 -0.57 -12.58 2.25
C ILE A 109 0.41 -13.76 2.17
N SER A 110 1.58 -13.66 2.81
CA SER A 110 2.56 -14.75 2.87
C SER A 110 2.02 -15.99 3.59
N LEU A 111 1.24 -15.80 4.66
CA LEU A 111 0.66 -16.91 5.42
C LEU A 111 -0.43 -17.62 4.60
N LEU A 112 -1.37 -16.87 4.03
CA LEU A 112 -2.46 -17.44 3.21
C LEU A 112 -1.92 -18.12 1.95
N SER A 113 -0.94 -17.50 1.28
CA SER A 113 -0.31 -18.12 0.10
C SER A 113 0.48 -19.38 0.47
N GLY A 114 1.21 -19.38 1.59
CA GLY A 114 1.94 -20.54 2.08
C GLY A 114 1.02 -21.71 2.47
N VAL A 115 -0.07 -21.43 3.20
CA VAL A 115 -1.06 -22.46 3.57
C VAL A 115 -1.77 -23.01 2.33
N GLY A 116 -2.19 -22.13 1.41
CA GLY A 116 -2.82 -22.55 0.15
C GLY A 116 -1.89 -23.43 -0.70
N LEU A 117 -0.63 -23.01 -0.85
CA LEU A 117 0.39 -23.80 -1.56
C LEU A 117 0.64 -25.15 -0.87
N GLY A 118 0.67 -25.18 0.46
CA GLY A 118 0.87 -26.41 1.23
C GLY A 118 -0.28 -27.41 1.04
N ILE A 119 -1.53 -26.94 1.13
CA ILE A 119 -2.71 -27.77 0.86
C ILE A 119 -2.69 -28.29 -0.58
N PHE A 120 -2.38 -27.41 -1.54
CA PHE A 120 -2.29 -27.78 -2.94
C PHE A 120 -1.22 -28.86 -3.20
N LEU A 121 0.00 -28.68 -2.69
CA LEU A 121 1.08 -29.66 -2.83
C LEU A 121 0.77 -30.99 -2.13
N TYR A 122 0.09 -30.93 -0.97
CA TYR A 122 -0.35 -32.13 -0.25
C TYR A 122 -1.32 -32.96 -1.10
N TYR A 123 -2.38 -32.34 -1.64
CA TYR A 123 -3.34 -33.05 -2.47
C TYR A 123 -2.75 -33.51 -3.80
N MET A 124 -1.93 -32.68 -4.44
CA MET A 124 -1.23 -33.07 -5.67
C MET A 124 -0.30 -34.28 -5.41
N GLY A 125 0.44 -34.28 -4.30
CA GLY A 125 1.30 -35.39 -3.91
C GLY A 125 0.51 -36.67 -3.63
N GLN A 126 -0.62 -36.57 -2.92
CA GLN A 126 -1.52 -37.70 -2.69
C GLN A 126 -2.10 -38.24 -4.00
N MET A 127 -2.52 -37.36 -4.90
CA MET A 127 -3.05 -37.76 -6.20
C MET A 127 -2.00 -38.48 -7.05
N ALA A 128 -0.76 -37.97 -7.09
CA ALA A 128 0.35 -38.63 -7.78
C ALA A 128 0.66 -40.02 -7.22
N ILE A 129 0.60 -40.19 -5.88
CA ILE A 129 0.79 -41.49 -5.23
C ILE A 129 -0.36 -42.45 -5.57
N ASN A 130 -1.60 -41.98 -5.49
CA ASN A 130 -2.80 -42.82 -5.69
C ASN A 130 -2.98 -43.27 -7.13
N GLU A 131 -2.64 -42.42 -8.11
CA GLU A 131 -2.70 -42.77 -9.53
C GLU A 131 -1.59 -43.75 -9.95
N GLY A 132 -0.63 -44.06 -9.06
CA GLY A 132 0.46 -44.98 -9.37
C GLY A 132 1.48 -44.45 -10.37
N THR A 133 1.38 -43.17 -10.76
CA THR A 133 2.36 -42.52 -11.66
C THR A 133 3.79 -42.65 -11.16
N ILE A 134 3.99 -42.64 -9.83
CA ILE A 134 5.30 -42.85 -9.21
C ILE A 134 5.80 -44.29 -9.39
N ARG A 135 4.91 -45.29 -9.32
CA ARG A 135 5.28 -46.70 -9.53
C ARG A 135 5.69 -46.95 -10.98
N SER A 136 5.03 -46.32 -11.94
CA SER A 136 5.39 -46.42 -13.36
C SER A 136 6.78 -45.88 -13.68
N ILE A 137 7.29 -44.92 -12.90
CA ILE A 137 8.64 -44.38 -13.07
C ILE A 137 9.70 -45.30 -12.43
N GLU A 138 9.35 -46.01 -11.36
CA GLU A 138 10.26 -46.95 -10.68
C GLU A 138 10.50 -48.23 -11.49
N GLU A 139 9.56 -48.62 -12.36
CA GLU A 139 9.70 -49.77 -13.26
C GLU A 139 10.63 -49.54 -14.46
N ILE A 140 11.23 -48.35 -14.61
CA ILE A 140 12.19 -48.09 -15.70
C ILE A 140 13.45 -48.96 -15.46
N PRO A 141 13.72 -49.97 -16.31
CA PRO A 141 14.55 -51.13 -15.98
C PRO A 141 16.05 -50.84 -15.75
N ASN A 142 16.50 -49.60 -15.91
CA ASN A 142 17.92 -49.24 -15.90
C ASN A 142 18.32 -48.24 -14.80
N VAL A 143 17.38 -47.72 -13.99
CA VAL A 143 17.69 -46.75 -12.94
C VAL A 143 16.98 -47.13 -11.64
N HIS A 144 17.68 -47.81 -10.74
CA HIS A 144 17.15 -48.18 -9.43
C HIS A 144 17.16 -46.98 -8.47
N ILE A 145 16.21 -46.05 -8.60
CA ILE A 145 16.02 -44.96 -7.65
C ILE A 145 15.09 -45.44 -6.52
N ARG A 146 15.65 -46.06 -5.49
CA ARG A 146 14.89 -46.37 -4.27
C ARG A 146 14.70 -45.09 -3.45
N GLY A 147 13.46 -44.78 -3.08
CA GLY A 147 13.16 -43.70 -2.12
C GLY A 147 12.48 -42.44 -2.69
N LEU A 148 11.87 -42.51 -3.87
CA LEU A 148 11.12 -41.36 -4.40
C LEU A 148 9.84 -41.07 -3.60
N GLU A 149 9.17 -42.11 -3.10
CA GLU A 149 7.96 -41.98 -2.29
C GLU A 149 8.16 -41.09 -1.04
N PRO A 150 9.16 -41.32 -0.16
CA PRO A 150 9.40 -40.42 0.96
C PRO A 150 9.81 -39.01 0.54
N LEU A 151 10.49 -38.82 -0.60
CA LEU A 151 10.81 -37.49 -1.12
C LEU A 151 9.56 -36.70 -1.50
N VAL A 152 8.61 -37.33 -2.20
CA VAL A 152 7.32 -36.69 -2.55
C VAL A 152 6.51 -36.40 -1.29
N ARG A 153 6.56 -37.28 -0.29
CA ARG A 153 5.95 -37.01 1.03
C ARG A 153 6.64 -35.89 1.81
N MET A 154 7.86 -35.48 1.47
CA MET A 154 8.56 -34.36 2.11
C MET A 154 8.41 -33.05 1.34
N ILE A 155 7.97 -33.08 0.08
CA ILE A 155 7.95 -31.89 -0.79
C ILE A 155 6.96 -30.82 -0.31
N TRP A 156 5.87 -31.21 0.37
CA TRP A 156 4.92 -30.26 0.96
C TRP A 156 5.54 -29.44 2.10
N LEU A 157 6.64 -29.91 2.72
CA LEU A 157 7.38 -29.13 3.74
C LEU A 157 8.01 -27.87 3.14
N VAL A 158 8.26 -27.81 1.84
CA VAL A 158 8.74 -26.59 1.18
C VAL A 158 7.72 -25.45 1.31
N ALA A 159 6.43 -25.77 1.35
CA ALA A 159 5.38 -24.77 1.60
C ALA A 159 5.35 -24.26 3.05
N LEU A 160 6.05 -24.92 3.99
CA LEU A 160 6.18 -24.44 5.36
C LEU A 160 7.03 -23.16 5.44
N ILE A 161 8.00 -22.99 4.53
CA ILE A 161 8.93 -21.85 4.51
C ILE A 161 8.18 -20.49 4.42
N PRO A 162 7.28 -20.26 3.44
CA PRO A 162 6.51 -19.00 3.37
C PRO A 162 5.53 -18.82 4.54
N VAL A 163 5.03 -19.90 5.14
CA VAL A 163 4.19 -19.83 6.35
C VAL A 163 5.00 -19.32 7.54
N LEU A 164 6.19 -19.89 7.78
CA LEU A 164 7.09 -19.46 8.85
C LEU A 164 7.55 -18.02 8.65
N LYS A 165 7.84 -17.62 7.40
CA LYS A 165 8.18 -16.24 7.05
C LYS A 165 7.03 -15.28 7.39
N GLY A 166 5.81 -15.60 6.95
CA GLY A 166 4.62 -14.79 7.21
C GLY A 166 4.32 -14.68 8.70
N LEU A 167 4.43 -15.80 9.44
CA LEU A 167 4.27 -15.84 10.89
C LEU A 167 5.30 -14.95 11.59
N GLY A 168 6.57 -14.99 11.17
CA GLY A 168 7.62 -14.14 11.71
C GLY A 168 7.32 -12.65 11.52
N GLN A 169 6.81 -12.26 10.34
CA GLN A 169 6.40 -10.88 10.08
C GLN A 169 5.21 -10.43 10.93
N ILE A 170 4.21 -11.31 11.13
CA ILE A 170 3.05 -11.01 11.99
C ILE A 170 3.49 -10.85 13.45
N ILE A 171 4.33 -11.75 13.97
CA ILE A 171 4.86 -11.65 15.34
C ILE A 171 5.68 -10.37 15.49
N TYR A 172 6.52 -10.05 14.51
CA TYR A 172 7.31 -8.82 14.52
C TYR A 172 6.41 -7.57 14.58
N ALA A 173 5.39 -7.51 13.70
CA ALA A 173 4.44 -6.41 13.68
C ALA A 173 3.61 -6.32 14.98
N ALA A 174 3.21 -7.45 15.56
CA ALA A 174 2.39 -7.47 16.77
C ALA A 174 3.15 -7.02 18.02
N PHE A 175 4.40 -7.46 18.20
CA PHE A 175 5.15 -7.20 19.44
C PHE A 175 6.09 -6.00 19.36
N PHE A 176 6.67 -5.70 18.20
CA PHE A 176 7.72 -4.68 18.12
C PHE A 176 7.21 -3.32 17.63
N ALA A 177 6.07 -3.24 16.94
CA ALA A 177 5.55 -1.96 16.46
C ALA A 177 5.10 -1.03 17.59
N ASP A 178 4.39 -1.57 18.59
CA ASP A 178 3.95 -0.79 19.77
C ASP A 178 5.12 -0.40 20.68
N SER A 179 6.15 -1.26 20.76
CA SER A 179 7.36 -0.97 21.52
C SER A 179 8.09 0.24 20.94
N ILE A 180 8.27 0.29 19.61
CA ILE A 180 8.99 1.37 18.94
C ILE A 180 8.20 2.68 19.02
N ALA A 181 6.87 2.65 18.87
CA ALA A 181 6.03 3.84 19.02
C ALA A 181 6.16 4.46 20.42
N ASN A 182 6.05 3.65 21.46
CA ASN A 182 6.19 4.09 22.85
C ASN A 182 7.60 4.57 23.19
N LEU A 183 8.64 3.95 22.64
CA LEU A 183 10.02 4.41 22.83
C LEU A 183 10.25 5.74 22.13
N THR A 184 9.75 5.89 20.89
CA THR A 184 9.92 7.11 20.09
C THR A 184 9.26 8.31 20.78
N GLU A 185 8.09 8.13 21.40
CA GLU A 185 7.42 9.21 22.14
C GLU A 185 8.19 9.66 23.39
N LYS A 186 8.90 8.74 24.07
CA LYS A 186 9.73 9.07 25.24
C LYS A 186 11.04 9.78 24.89
N PHE A 187 11.60 9.52 23.71
CA PHE A 187 12.87 10.09 23.27
C PHE A 187 12.73 11.32 22.35
N LEU A 188 11.51 11.62 21.88
CA LEU A 188 11.26 12.89 21.20
C LEU A 188 11.25 14.01 22.25
N PRO A 189 12.15 15.01 22.14
CA PRO A 189 12.10 16.16 23.04
C PRO A 189 10.71 16.79 22.94
N PRO A 190 10.12 17.24 24.07
CA PRO A 190 8.85 17.92 24.05
C PRO A 190 8.98 19.01 22.99
N GLN A 191 8.16 18.93 21.94
CA GLN A 191 8.10 20.03 21.00
C GLN A 191 7.60 21.20 21.84
N THR A 192 8.54 22.05 22.24
CA THR A 192 8.28 23.42 22.61
C THR A 192 7.52 23.95 21.43
N LEU A 193 6.19 23.92 21.55
CA LEU A 193 5.30 24.75 20.78
C LEU A 193 5.96 26.12 20.85
N GLU A 194 6.63 26.51 19.76
CA GLU A 194 6.88 27.89 19.47
C GLU A 194 5.50 28.53 19.43
N ARG A 195 5.09 28.96 20.62
CA ARG A 195 4.02 29.88 20.89
C ARG A 195 4.34 31.05 19.97
N GLY A 196 3.64 31.08 18.84
CA GLY A 196 3.82 32.09 17.81
C GLY A 196 3.95 33.43 18.48
N ASN A 197 5.13 34.03 18.34
CA ASN A 197 5.34 35.44 18.58
C ASN A 197 4.44 36.16 17.59
N THR A 198 3.22 36.48 18.01
CA THR A 198 2.49 37.62 17.46
C THR A 198 3.44 38.82 17.59
N PRO A 199 3.83 39.47 16.49
CA PRO A 199 4.60 40.69 16.58
C PRO A 199 3.74 41.72 17.31
N THR A 200 4.16 42.04 18.53
CA THR A 200 3.73 43.20 19.29
C THR A 200 4.04 44.44 18.45
N ASN A 201 3.05 44.90 17.69
CA ASN A 201 3.07 46.24 17.12
C ASN A 201 2.76 47.21 18.27
N LEU A 202 3.82 47.76 18.85
CA LEU A 202 3.76 48.91 19.75
C LEU A 202 3.44 50.15 18.89
N GLY A 203 2.17 50.49 18.77
CA GLY A 203 1.68 51.72 18.18
C GLY A 203 0.61 52.32 19.07
N ALA A 204 1.02 53.18 19.99
CA ALA A 204 0.15 53.93 20.88
C ALA A 204 -0.48 55.10 20.13
N VAL A 205 -1.82 55.14 20.03
CA VAL A 205 -2.61 56.38 20.11
C VAL A 205 -3.99 56.05 20.69
N THR A 206 -4.36 56.87 21.65
CA THR A 206 -5.50 56.94 22.57
C THR A 206 -6.87 57.03 21.88
N ASP A 207 -7.88 56.30 22.37
CA ASP A 207 -9.25 56.82 22.53
C ASP A 207 -10.11 55.90 23.43
N PRO A 208 -10.94 56.44 24.35
CA PRO A 208 -11.88 55.65 25.13
C PRO A 208 -13.26 55.68 24.48
N GLN A 209 -13.65 54.61 23.77
CA GLN A 209 -15.05 54.43 23.35
C GLN A 209 -15.66 53.11 23.81
N LEU A 210 -16.53 53.29 24.81
CA LEU A 210 -17.77 52.58 25.13
C LEU A 210 -18.17 51.38 24.24
N SER A 211 -18.18 50.20 24.87
CA SER A 211 -19.16 49.12 24.75
C SER A 211 -19.63 48.69 23.35
N ASN A 212 -18.95 47.69 22.79
CA ASN A 212 -19.58 46.73 21.86
C ASN A 212 -19.36 45.29 22.39
N PRO A 213 -20.40 44.44 22.42
CA PRO A 213 -20.27 43.04 22.83
C PRO A 213 -19.41 42.25 21.81
N PRO A 214 -18.70 41.19 22.25
CA PRO A 214 -17.81 40.42 21.40
C PRO A 214 -18.57 39.77 20.24
N SER A 215 -18.10 40.02 19.01
CA SER A 215 -18.60 39.42 17.79
C SER A 215 -18.49 37.90 17.86
N SER A 216 -19.63 37.24 17.68
CA SER A 216 -19.76 35.79 17.57
C SER A 216 -18.83 35.23 16.48
N VAL A 217 -18.18 34.11 16.78
CA VAL A 217 -17.21 33.39 15.92
C VAL A 217 -17.86 32.78 14.65
N THR A 218 -19.16 32.99 14.43
CA THR A 218 -19.91 32.44 13.30
C THR A 218 -19.81 33.24 11.99
N GLU A 219 -19.28 34.46 11.98
CA GLU A 219 -19.39 35.36 10.81
C GLU A 219 -18.19 35.34 9.83
N ARG A 220 -17.10 34.63 10.13
CA ARG A 220 -15.88 34.66 9.30
C ARG A 220 -15.81 33.64 8.15
N THR A 221 -16.82 32.79 7.95
CA THR A 221 -16.76 31.71 6.94
C THR A 221 -17.55 32.02 5.65
N THR A 222 -18.29 33.13 5.57
CA THR A 222 -19.13 33.46 4.41
C THR A 222 -18.58 34.53 3.48
N GLN A 223 -17.54 35.28 3.85
CA GLN A 223 -16.98 36.34 3.00
C GLN A 223 -16.20 35.86 1.76
N PHE A 224 -16.04 34.55 1.55
CA PHE A 224 -15.29 34.02 0.40
C PHE A 224 -16.11 33.91 -0.92
N PHE A 225 -17.39 34.31 -0.93
CA PHE A 225 -18.25 34.15 -2.11
C PHE A 225 -18.62 35.44 -2.85
N ASP A 226 -18.26 36.63 -2.36
CA ASP A 226 -18.68 37.89 -2.97
C ASP A 226 -17.75 38.41 -4.09
N ASP A 227 -16.58 37.80 -4.31
CA ASP A 227 -15.63 38.21 -5.37
C ASP A 227 -15.85 37.47 -6.71
N ALA A 228 -17.10 37.34 -7.14
CA ALA A 228 -17.41 36.87 -8.50
C ALA A 228 -17.44 38.06 -9.49
N PRO A 229 -16.54 38.13 -10.49
CA PRO A 229 -16.57 39.21 -11.47
C PRO A 229 -17.84 39.11 -12.36
N PRO A 230 -18.48 40.25 -12.69
CA PRO A 230 -19.65 40.26 -13.55
C PRO A 230 -19.29 39.79 -14.97
N HIS A 231 -19.92 38.71 -15.41
CA HIS A 231 -19.84 38.24 -16.79
C HIS A 231 -20.40 39.30 -17.76
N ALA A 232 -19.52 39.81 -18.60
CA ALA A 232 -19.85 40.67 -19.72
C ALA A 232 -20.80 39.96 -20.70
N GLY A 233 -21.86 40.66 -21.08
CA GLY A 233 -22.88 40.22 -22.02
C GLY A 233 -22.31 39.86 -23.39
N ARG A 234 -22.79 38.75 -23.93
CA ARG A 234 -22.53 38.32 -25.31
C ARG A 234 -23.69 38.81 -26.17
N GLU A 235 -23.45 39.87 -26.91
CA GLU A 235 -24.37 40.41 -27.92
C GLU A 235 -24.60 39.39 -29.04
N SER A 236 -25.85 39.35 -29.48
CA SER A 236 -26.39 38.63 -30.63
C SER A 236 -25.93 39.23 -31.95
N GLN A 237 -25.54 38.36 -32.88
CA GLN A 237 -25.67 38.52 -34.33
C GLN A 237 -25.90 37.16 -34.97
#